data_AF-A0A660L8K0-F1
#
_entry.id   AF-A0A660L8K0-F1
#
_cell.length_a   1.000
_cell.length_b   1.000
_cell.length_c   1.000
_cell.angle_alpha   90.00
_cell.angle_beta   90.00
_cell.angle_gamma   90.00
#
_symmetry.space_group_name_H-M   'P 1'
#
loop_
_entity.id
_entity.type
_entity.pdbx_description
1 polymer ?
#
loop_
_entity_poly.entity_id
_entity_poly.type
_entity_poly.pdbx_seq_one_letter_code
_entity_poly.pdbx_strand_id
1 'polypeptide(L)'
;MIWPNADSAVNSDPWLVEHHDQLRRMRPRVLGVNFVTGLSEAEARRQLETLSAVLAESSRWQGYRDPSAPIFLDYQVGEILDFTEPAGHVDRNSARFPREPNGIHLDYAALYELIDAEARVASGDVHEVWLLADHTDHTWPWETIEVKAGYDAALAPTGGFARYAGNSGEHTAPWIGRSLRVLFVNHARGVGCAMESLGHSLERMATCGAIPYYERYFRDYAMLHLYGRKRVRHRRRSVSAGGNVHFMPNGRFDYDLEGQGPVLSTIETWRQRDQVAVPWTPAPLERYRDFAPDCMGRWVVYWRQNMPGLDNAALDDAGRPMKNWWPFLFY
;
A
#
# COMPACT_ATOMS: atom_id res chain seq x y z
N MET A 1 11.25 -18.62 -5.13
CA MET A 1 10.98 -18.93 -3.71
C MET A 1 9.71 -18.26 -3.23
N ILE A 2 9.16 -18.71 -2.10
CA ILE A 2 8.01 -18.10 -1.42
C ILE A 2 8.50 -17.58 -0.07
N TRP A 3 8.10 -16.38 0.32
CA TRP A 3 8.30 -15.83 1.67
C TRP A 3 6.93 -15.58 2.33
N PRO A 4 6.76 -15.70 3.66
CA PRO A 4 7.72 -16.23 4.62
C PRO A 4 8.01 -17.73 4.39
N ASN A 5 9.14 -18.21 4.89
CA ASN A 5 9.59 -19.61 4.82
C ASN A 5 10.41 -19.96 6.08
N ALA A 6 11.09 -21.11 6.07
CA ALA A 6 11.88 -21.60 7.20
C ALA A 6 13.15 -20.78 7.47
N ASP A 7 13.70 -20.12 6.45
CA ASP A 7 14.95 -19.34 6.55
C ASP A 7 14.68 -17.87 6.90
N SER A 8 13.51 -17.35 6.52
CA SER A 8 13.08 -15.99 6.84
C SER A 8 11.57 -15.89 6.98
N ALA A 9 11.12 -15.36 8.12
CA ALA A 9 9.71 -15.24 8.46
C ALA A 9 9.30 -13.89 9.05
N VAL A 10 10.20 -12.90 9.06
CA VAL A 10 9.95 -11.59 9.69
C VAL A 10 10.22 -10.46 8.71
N ASN A 11 9.56 -9.32 8.91
CA ASN A 11 9.86 -8.09 8.18
C ASN A 11 11.31 -7.66 8.46
N SER A 12 11.90 -6.87 7.56
CA SER A 12 13.24 -6.29 7.71
C SER A 12 14.37 -7.31 7.95
N ASP A 13 14.13 -8.57 7.61
CA ASP A 13 15.15 -9.61 7.63
C ASP A 13 16.14 -9.36 6.48
N PRO A 14 17.46 -9.29 6.73
CA PRO A 14 18.47 -9.19 5.67
C PRO A 14 18.31 -10.24 4.57
N TRP A 15 17.73 -11.41 4.88
CA TRP A 15 17.39 -12.45 3.91
C TRP A 15 16.50 -11.92 2.77
N LEU A 16 15.55 -11.02 3.05
CA LEU A 16 14.68 -10.41 2.03
C LEU A 16 15.45 -9.56 1.01
N VAL A 17 16.56 -8.95 1.43
CA VAL A 17 17.45 -8.19 0.54
C VAL A 17 18.27 -9.13 -0.32
N GLU A 18 18.90 -10.13 0.31
CA GLU A 18 19.75 -11.11 -0.35
C GLU A 18 18.98 -11.92 -1.42
N HIS A 19 17.74 -12.29 -1.12
CA HIS A 19 16.91 -13.14 -1.97
C HIS A 19 15.85 -12.39 -2.77
N HIS A 20 15.90 -11.06 -2.81
CA HIS A 20 14.90 -10.21 -3.47
C HIS A 20 14.53 -10.72 -4.88
N ASP A 21 15.54 -10.92 -5.72
CA ASP A 21 15.33 -11.24 -7.14
C ASP A 21 14.93 -12.72 -7.37
N GLN A 22 14.98 -13.54 -6.32
CA GLN A 22 14.63 -14.96 -6.36
C GLN A 22 13.21 -15.24 -5.80
N LEU A 23 12.60 -14.25 -5.16
CA LEU A 23 11.21 -14.32 -4.70
C LEU A 23 10.28 -14.39 -5.91
N ARG A 24 9.31 -15.30 -5.84
CA ARG A 24 8.28 -15.51 -6.87
C ARG A 24 6.88 -15.28 -6.30
N ARG A 25 6.71 -15.29 -4.98
CA ARG A 25 5.46 -15.00 -4.26
C ARG A 25 5.78 -14.61 -2.82
N MET A 26 4.96 -13.75 -2.24
CA MET A 26 4.97 -13.40 -0.83
C MET A 26 3.59 -13.65 -0.23
N ARG A 27 3.56 -14.29 0.93
CA ARG A 27 2.38 -14.65 1.72
C ARG A 27 2.41 -13.96 3.09
N PRO A 28 2.45 -12.62 3.12
CA PRO A 28 2.45 -11.88 4.38
C PRO A 28 1.20 -12.24 5.19
N ARG A 29 1.40 -12.40 6.49
CA ARG A 29 0.35 -12.72 7.47
C ARG A 29 -0.19 -11.43 8.06
N VAL A 30 -1.51 -11.31 8.07
CA VAL A 30 -2.24 -10.14 8.57
C VAL A 30 -2.90 -10.47 9.88
N LEU A 31 -2.73 -9.59 10.86
CA LEU A 31 -3.59 -9.51 12.04
C LEU A 31 -4.75 -8.56 11.74
N GLY A 32 -5.98 -9.09 11.74
CA GLY A 32 -7.17 -8.24 11.74
C GLY A 32 -7.43 -7.71 13.16
N VAL A 33 -7.82 -6.45 13.29
CA VAL A 33 -8.23 -5.87 14.57
C VAL A 33 -9.57 -5.17 14.36
N ASN A 34 -10.62 -5.67 15.00
CA ASN A 34 -11.98 -5.21 14.78
C ASN A 34 -12.49 -4.37 15.96
N PHE A 35 -12.77 -3.09 15.71
CA PHE A 35 -13.41 -2.18 16.65
C PHE A 35 -14.85 -1.79 16.26
N VAL A 36 -15.37 -2.28 15.12
CA VAL A 36 -16.70 -1.87 14.64
C VAL A 36 -17.79 -2.60 15.42
N THR A 37 -18.50 -1.89 16.30
CA THR A 37 -19.55 -2.50 17.12
C THR A 37 -20.63 -3.14 16.24
N GLY A 38 -20.94 -4.40 16.53
CA GLY A 38 -21.93 -5.20 15.81
C GLY A 38 -21.42 -5.85 14.51
N LEU A 39 -20.17 -5.62 14.11
CA LEU A 39 -19.56 -6.33 12.98
C LEU A 39 -19.06 -7.70 13.44
N SER A 40 -19.67 -8.78 12.95
CA SER A 40 -19.24 -10.13 13.30
C SER A 40 -17.85 -10.46 12.75
N GLU A 41 -17.13 -11.37 13.40
CA GLU A 41 -15.83 -11.86 12.89
C GLU A 41 -15.94 -12.37 11.44
N ALA A 42 -17.04 -13.06 11.10
CA ALA A 42 -17.25 -13.59 9.74
C ALA A 42 -17.40 -12.47 8.69
N GLU A 43 -18.05 -11.35 9.04
CA GLU A 43 -18.17 -10.19 8.16
C GLU A 43 -16.83 -9.45 8.03
N ALA A 44 -16.15 -9.20 9.15
CA ALA A 44 -14.82 -8.63 9.18
C ALA A 44 -13.85 -9.43 8.30
N ARG A 45 -13.82 -10.76 8.48
CA ARG A 45 -12.97 -11.67 7.70
C ARG A 45 -13.26 -11.59 6.21
N ARG A 46 -14.54 -11.63 5.79
CA ARG A 46 -14.90 -11.49 4.36
C ARG A 46 -14.41 -10.17 3.76
N GLN A 47 -14.49 -9.07 4.51
CA GLN A 47 -13.99 -7.78 4.04
C GLN A 47 -12.46 -7.79 3.87
N LEU A 48 -11.72 -8.32 4.84
CA LEU A 48 -10.25 -8.42 4.76
C LEU A 48 -9.78 -9.42 3.69
N GLU A 49 -10.48 -10.53 3.50
CA GLU A 49 -10.21 -11.50 2.42
C GLU A 49 -10.49 -10.89 1.04
N THR A 50 -11.53 -10.06 0.93
CA THR A 50 -11.80 -9.29 -0.29
C THR A 50 -10.65 -8.33 -0.58
N LEU A 51 -10.18 -7.59 0.42
CA LEU A 51 -9.00 -6.73 0.27
C LEU A 51 -7.75 -7.54 -0.13
N SER A 52 -7.55 -8.72 0.46
CA SER A 52 -6.45 -9.63 0.11
C SER A 52 -6.52 -10.07 -1.36
N ALA A 53 -7.71 -10.40 -1.87
CA ALA A 53 -7.92 -10.75 -3.27
C ALA A 53 -7.63 -9.57 -4.21
N VAL A 54 -8.05 -8.35 -3.84
CA VAL A 54 -7.77 -7.14 -4.60
C VAL A 54 -6.27 -6.83 -4.63
N LEU A 55 -5.57 -7.01 -3.50
CA LEU A 55 -4.13 -6.86 -3.41
C LEU A 55 -3.40 -7.89 -4.29
N ALA A 56 -3.85 -9.14 -4.28
CA ALA A 56 -3.29 -10.19 -5.11
C ALA A 56 -3.41 -9.86 -6.60
N GLU A 57 -4.60 -9.46 -7.06
CA GLU A 57 -4.81 -9.03 -8.45
C GLU A 57 -3.94 -7.82 -8.81
N SER A 58 -3.87 -6.81 -7.93
CA SER A 58 -3.06 -5.61 -8.17
C SER A 58 -1.55 -5.88 -8.27
N SER A 59 -1.10 -7.04 -7.77
CA SER A 59 0.32 -7.44 -7.79
C SER A 59 0.77 -8.15 -9.08
N ARG A 60 -0.17 -8.47 -9.97
CA ARG A 60 0.13 -9.07 -11.29
C ARG A 60 0.74 -8.01 -12.20
N TRP A 61 2.01 -8.17 -12.56
CA TRP A 61 2.61 -7.31 -13.56
C TRP A 61 1.82 -7.41 -14.88
N GLN A 62 1.25 -6.28 -15.32
CA GLN A 62 0.36 -6.17 -16.48
C GLN A 62 -0.81 -7.17 -16.51
N GLY A 63 -1.39 -7.51 -15.34
CA GLY A 63 -2.53 -8.44 -15.24
C GLY A 63 -3.76 -8.05 -16.08
N TYR A 64 -3.94 -6.75 -16.32
CA TYR A 64 -4.99 -6.22 -17.19
C TYR A 64 -4.84 -6.68 -18.64
N ARG A 65 -3.60 -6.96 -19.08
CA ARG A 65 -3.25 -7.44 -20.42
C ARG A 65 -3.10 -8.96 -20.45
N ASP A 66 -2.46 -9.53 -19.43
CA ASP A 66 -2.29 -10.97 -19.26
C ASP A 66 -2.91 -11.43 -17.93
N PRO A 67 -4.17 -11.90 -17.93
CA PRO A 67 -4.82 -12.43 -16.73
C PRO A 67 -4.11 -13.65 -16.12
N SER A 68 -3.22 -14.32 -16.87
CA SER A 68 -2.44 -15.46 -16.39
C SER A 68 -1.15 -15.06 -15.69
N ALA A 69 -0.73 -13.78 -15.79
CA ALA A 69 0.45 -13.25 -15.12
C ALA A 69 0.36 -13.56 -13.61
N PRO A 70 1.39 -14.16 -13.00
CA PRO A 70 1.31 -14.65 -11.62
C PRO A 70 1.04 -13.52 -10.63
N ILE A 71 0.22 -13.79 -9.61
CA ILE A 71 0.16 -12.93 -8.43
C ILE A 71 1.50 -13.01 -7.69
N PHE A 72 1.94 -11.89 -7.14
CA PHE A 72 3.12 -11.87 -6.28
C PHE A 72 2.74 -11.72 -4.81
N LEU A 73 1.74 -10.90 -4.48
CA LEU A 73 1.23 -10.72 -3.12
C LEU A 73 0.04 -11.66 -2.90
N ASP A 74 0.08 -12.40 -1.80
CA ASP A 74 -0.93 -13.41 -1.43
C ASP A 74 -1.16 -13.36 0.07
N TYR A 75 -1.70 -12.23 0.53
CA TYR A 75 -1.94 -11.97 1.95
C TYR A 75 -2.78 -13.08 2.60
N GLN A 76 -2.40 -13.45 3.82
CA GLN A 76 -3.08 -14.46 4.62
C GLN A 76 -3.72 -13.76 5.82
N VAL A 77 -5.05 -13.63 5.81
CA VAL A 77 -5.78 -13.11 6.97
C VAL A 77 -5.78 -14.17 8.07
N GLY A 78 -4.99 -13.95 9.12
CA GLY A 78 -4.84 -14.87 10.23
C GLY A 78 -5.94 -14.69 11.29
N GLU A 79 -5.49 -14.43 12.51
CA GLU A 79 -6.36 -14.08 13.64
C GLU A 79 -7.04 -12.73 13.40
N ILE A 80 -8.28 -12.60 13.92
CA ILE A 80 -8.97 -11.32 14.04
C ILE A 80 -9.22 -11.09 15.53
N LEU A 81 -8.55 -10.09 16.10
CA LEU A 81 -8.79 -9.68 17.48
C LEU A 81 -10.07 -8.85 17.51
N ASP A 82 -11.08 -9.38 18.20
CA ASP A 82 -12.38 -8.74 18.34
C ASP A 82 -12.43 -7.86 19.59
N PHE A 83 -12.48 -6.56 19.37
CA PHE A 83 -12.65 -5.54 20.40
C PHE A 83 -13.96 -4.78 20.24
N THR A 84 -14.96 -5.32 19.56
CA THR A 84 -16.22 -4.63 19.22
C THR A 84 -17.09 -4.23 20.42
N GLU A 85 -16.85 -4.83 21.59
CA GLU A 85 -17.57 -4.57 22.84
C GLU A 85 -16.67 -4.04 23.99
N PRO A 86 -17.20 -3.21 24.91
CA PRO A 86 -18.55 -2.65 24.86
C PRO A 86 -18.69 -1.60 23.77
N ALA A 87 -19.91 -1.46 23.23
CA ALA A 87 -20.27 -0.38 22.31
C ALA A 87 -19.75 0.99 22.78
N GLY A 88 -19.21 1.78 21.86
CA GLY A 88 -18.79 3.15 22.15
C GLY A 88 -19.95 4.05 22.53
N HIS A 89 -19.67 5.05 23.36
CA HIS A 89 -20.65 6.07 23.75
C HIS A 89 -20.80 7.19 22.72
N VAL A 90 -19.75 7.44 21.93
CA VAL A 90 -19.64 8.61 21.05
C VAL A 90 -19.77 8.27 19.57
N ASP A 91 -19.52 7.03 19.17
CA ASP A 91 -19.67 6.58 17.79
C ASP A 91 -19.84 5.05 17.68
N ARG A 92 -19.86 4.54 16.45
CA ARG A 92 -20.05 3.11 16.12
C ARG A 92 -18.82 2.25 16.41
N ASN A 93 -17.70 2.85 16.82
CA ASN A 93 -16.56 2.09 17.26
C ASN A 93 -16.69 1.75 18.75
N SER A 94 -16.14 0.63 19.14
CA SER A 94 -16.08 0.18 20.52
C SER A 94 -15.45 1.21 21.45
N ALA A 95 -15.89 1.22 22.70
CA ALA A 95 -15.25 2.00 23.77
C ALA A 95 -13.80 1.56 24.06
N ARG A 96 -13.37 0.40 23.52
CA ARG A 96 -11.97 -0.08 23.59
C ARG A 96 -11.05 0.52 22.54
N PHE A 97 -11.58 1.28 21.58
CA PHE A 97 -10.74 1.95 20.59
C PHE A 97 -9.73 2.86 21.31
N PRO A 98 -8.40 2.66 21.18
CA PRO A 98 -7.43 3.37 22.00
C PRO A 98 -7.26 4.79 21.48
N ARG A 99 -7.89 5.76 22.13
CA ARG A 99 -7.89 7.16 21.69
C ARG A 99 -6.71 7.93 22.28
N GLU A 100 -6.14 8.83 21.49
CA GLU A 100 -5.27 9.89 22.00
C GLU A 100 -6.04 10.80 22.99
N PRO A 101 -5.34 11.61 23.82
CA PRO A 101 -5.99 12.53 24.76
C PRO A 101 -6.95 13.55 24.11
N ASN A 102 -6.79 13.85 22.82
CA ASN A 102 -7.71 14.70 22.05
C ASN A 102 -9.06 14.01 21.77
N GLY A 103 -9.17 12.70 21.99
CA GLY A 103 -10.38 11.91 21.81
C GLY A 103 -10.73 11.56 20.36
N ILE A 104 -9.92 11.96 19.37
CA ILE A 104 -10.24 11.82 17.94
C ILE A 104 -9.32 10.81 17.26
N HIS A 105 -8.02 10.94 17.47
CA HIS A 105 -7.03 10.09 16.82
C HIS A 105 -6.82 8.79 17.59
N LEU A 106 -6.27 7.80 16.88
CA LEU A 106 -5.83 6.54 17.45
C LEU A 106 -4.48 6.70 18.15
N ASP A 107 -4.39 6.29 19.41
CA ASP A 107 -3.11 6.11 20.09
C ASP A 107 -2.48 4.79 19.63
N TYR A 108 -1.53 4.90 18.72
CA TYR A 108 -0.86 3.74 18.14
C TYR A 108 0.08 3.03 19.11
N ALA A 109 0.65 3.72 20.10
CA ALA A 109 1.43 3.06 21.14
C ALA A 109 0.53 2.13 21.98
N ALA A 110 -0.62 2.63 22.42
CA ALA A 110 -1.60 1.84 23.14
C ALA A 110 -2.17 0.69 22.28
N LEU A 111 -2.38 0.90 20.97
CA LEU A 111 -2.76 -0.18 20.06
C LEU A 111 -1.69 -1.29 19.99
N TYR A 112 -0.40 -0.92 19.91
CA TYR A 112 0.70 -1.89 19.83
C TYR A 112 0.78 -2.75 21.09
N GLU A 113 0.63 -2.13 22.26
CA GLU A 113 0.56 -2.85 23.54
C GLU A 113 -0.66 -3.77 23.60
N LEU A 114 -1.84 -3.28 23.20
CA LEU A 114 -3.10 -4.02 23.24
C LEU A 114 -3.04 -5.33 22.43
N ILE A 115 -2.34 -5.32 21.29
CA ILE A 115 -2.27 -6.47 20.38
C ILE A 115 -0.97 -7.27 20.51
N ASP A 116 -0.08 -6.88 21.43
CA ASP A 116 1.26 -7.45 21.59
C ASP A 116 2.05 -7.45 20.25
N ALA A 117 2.06 -6.29 19.58
CA ALA A 117 2.59 -6.16 18.22
C ALA A 117 4.07 -6.54 18.13
N GLU A 118 4.88 -6.17 19.12
CA GLU A 118 6.32 -6.46 19.14
C GLU A 118 6.59 -7.96 19.13
N ALA A 119 5.99 -8.72 20.04
CA ALA A 119 6.22 -10.16 20.12
C ALA A 119 5.75 -10.88 18.84
N ARG A 120 4.57 -10.52 18.33
CA ARG A 120 3.98 -11.14 17.12
C ARG A 120 4.75 -10.84 15.84
N VAL A 121 5.34 -9.65 15.72
CA VAL A 121 6.21 -9.31 14.59
C VAL A 121 7.57 -9.98 14.73
N ALA A 122 8.12 -10.03 15.94
CA ALA A 122 9.40 -10.70 16.21
C ALA A 122 9.35 -12.21 15.96
N SER A 123 8.20 -12.86 16.18
CA SER A 123 8.00 -14.29 15.89
C SER A 123 7.68 -14.60 14.41
N GLY A 124 7.32 -13.59 13.62
CA GLY A 124 6.87 -13.77 12.23
C GLY A 124 5.41 -14.21 12.09
N ASP A 125 4.64 -14.12 13.17
CA ASP A 125 3.20 -14.41 13.15
C ASP A 125 2.42 -13.30 12.45
N VAL A 126 2.90 -12.06 12.55
CA VAL A 126 2.28 -10.87 11.96
C VAL A 126 3.30 -10.10 11.13
N HIS A 127 2.90 -9.74 9.91
CA HIS A 127 3.69 -8.88 9.02
C HIS A 127 3.01 -7.52 8.83
N GLU A 128 1.68 -7.46 8.92
CA GLU A 128 0.88 -6.23 8.88
C GLU A 128 -0.34 -6.32 9.79
N VAL A 129 -0.80 -5.16 10.26
CA VAL A 129 -2.04 -5.04 11.03
C VAL A 129 -3.08 -4.30 10.19
N TRP A 130 -4.26 -4.89 10.02
CA TRP A 130 -5.39 -4.26 9.34
C TRP A 130 -6.49 -3.95 10.35
N LEU A 131 -6.65 -2.66 10.63
CA LEU A 131 -7.56 -2.12 11.62
C LEU A 131 -8.92 -1.82 10.98
N LEU A 132 -9.95 -2.56 11.39
CA LEU A 132 -11.33 -2.28 11.03
C LEU A 132 -11.95 -1.33 12.07
N ALA A 133 -12.31 -0.15 11.61
CA ALA A 133 -13.09 0.84 12.37
C ALA A 133 -13.94 1.67 11.38
N ASP A 134 -14.92 2.41 11.89
CA ASP A 134 -15.62 3.44 11.13
C ASP A 134 -14.91 4.78 11.32
N HIS A 135 -14.71 5.52 10.23
CA HIS A 135 -14.32 6.91 10.32
C HIS A 135 -15.56 7.74 10.65
N THR A 136 -15.50 8.48 11.74
CA THR A 136 -16.57 9.36 12.22
C THR A 136 -16.01 10.72 12.60
N ASP A 137 -16.88 11.67 12.99
CA ASP A 137 -16.45 12.95 13.55
C ASP A 137 -15.66 12.81 14.88
N HIS A 138 -15.62 11.60 15.45
CA HIS A 138 -14.93 11.27 16.71
C HIS A 138 -13.85 10.20 16.56
N THR A 139 -13.69 9.60 15.38
CA THR A 139 -12.68 8.59 15.10
C THR A 139 -12.04 8.85 13.76
N TRP A 140 -10.78 9.28 13.79
CA TRP A 140 -10.01 9.56 12.60
C TRP A 140 -8.60 8.97 12.69
N PRO A 141 -8.46 7.64 12.51
CA PRO A 141 -7.15 7.02 12.37
C PRO A 141 -6.48 7.56 11.11
N TRP A 142 -5.14 7.63 11.11
CA TRP A 142 -4.41 7.81 9.86
C TRP A 142 -4.75 6.64 8.91
N GLU A 143 -4.95 6.97 7.63
CA GLU A 143 -5.26 6.00 6.57
C GLU A 143 -4.28 4.83 6.57
N THR A 144 -3.00 5.14 6.75
CA THR A 144 -1.97 4.14 6.99
C THR A 144 -0.86 4.78 7.84
N ILE A 145 -0.34 4.05 8.82
CA ILE A 145 0.93 4.36 9.46
C ILE A 145 1.94 3.28 9.09
N GLU A 146 3.22 3.65 9.08
CA GLU A 146 4.29 2.68 8.94
C GLU A 146 5.55 3.24 9.59
N VAL A 147 6.12 2.49 10.52
CA VAL A 147 7.49 2.71 11.00
C VAL A 147 8.36 1.73 10.23
N LYS A 148 9.29 2.24 9.41
CA LYS A 148 10.00 1.44 8.40
C LYS A 148 11.50 1.44 8.60
N ALA A 149 12.16 0.29 8.49
CA ALA A 149 13.62 0.19 8.47
C ALA A 149 14.23 1.04 7.34
N GLY A 150 15.38 1.65 7.63
CA GLY A 150 16.12 2.48 6.69
C GLY A 150 17.23 1.71 5.98
N TYR A 151 17.31 1.90 4.66
CA TYR A 151 18.28 1.27 3.77
C TYR A 151 19.05 2.32 2.98
N ASP A 152 20.26 1.98 2.55
CA ASP A 152 21.03 2.82 1.63
C ASP A 152 20.68 2.56 0.16
N ALA A 153 21.38 3.23 -0.76
CA ALA A 153 21.16 3.07 -2.20
C ALA A 153 21.55 1.68 -2.75
N ALA A 154 22.38 0.94 -2.01
CA ALA A 154 22.74 -0.45 -2.31
C ALA A 154 21.81 -1.47 -1.61
N LEU A 155 20.76 -0.98 -0.92
CA LEU A 155 19.83 -1.77 -0.11
C LEU A 155 20.48 -2.41 1.13
N ALA A 156 21.62 -1.90 1.60
CA ALA A 156 22.16 -2.33 2.88
C ALA A 156 21.39 -1.66 4.04
N PRO A 157 21.05 -2.39 5.11
CA PRO A 157 20.44 -1.80 6.29
C PRO A 157 21.37 -0.73 6.91
N THR A 158 20.80 0.42 7.25
CA THR A 158 21.54 1.54 7.87
C THR A 158 21.53 1.50 9.40
N GLY A 159 20.70 0.64 9.99
CA GLY A 159 20.37 0.65 11.42
C GLY A 159 19.40 1.76 11.85
N GLY A 160 19.04 2.68 10.95
CA GLY A 160 18.02 3.69 11.17
C GLY A 160 16.62 3.23 10.76
N PHE A 161 15.63 4.09 10.99
CA PHE A 161 14.24 3.89 10.57
C PHE A 161 13.57 5.22 10.21
N ALA A 162 12.55 5.17 9.35
CA ALA A 162 11.65 6.26 9.06
C ALA A 162 10.34 6.08 9.84
N ARG A 163 10.02 7.01 10.73
CA ARG A 163 8.82 6.94 11.59
C ARG A 163 7.51 7.09 10.82
N TYR A 164 7.51 7.87 9.73
CA TYR A 164 6.30 8.30 9.02
C TYR A 164 6.31 7.79 7.58
N ALA A 165 6.42 6.48 7.38
CA ALA A 165 6.47 5.87 6.04
C ALA A 165 5.08 5.55 5.45
N GLY A 166 4.00 5.61 6.24
CA GLY A 166 2.66 5.13 5.85
C GLY A 166 1.66 6.15 5.29
N ASN A 167 2.04 7.40 5.03
CA ASN A 167 1.14 8.55 4.75
C ASN A 167 0.41 9.12 5.98
N SER A 168 1.00 8.94 7.15
CA SER A 168 0.54 9.59 8.37
C SER A 168 1.26 10.92 8.63
N GLY A 169 0.62 11.77 9.42
CA GLY A 169 1.31 12.79 10.20
C GLY A 169 2.05 12.20 11.41
N GLU A 170 2.25 13.04 12.42
CA GLU A 170 2.82 12.62 13.71
C GLU A 170 1.91 11.58 14.39
N HIS A 171 2.53 10.56 15.00
CA HIS A 171 1.85 9.48 15.73
C HIS A 171 2.78 8.82 16.76
N THR A 172 2.18 8.10 17.70
CA THR A 172 2.87 7.47 18.84
C THR A 172 3.44 6.07 18.57
N ALA A 173 3.18 5.45 17.41
CA ALA A 173 3.64 4.09 17.12
C ALA A 173 5.15 3.90 17.38
N PRO A 174 5.56 2.90 18.18
CA PRO A 174 6.96 2.69 18.51
C PRO A 174 7.74 2.03 17.35
N TRP A 175 9.06 2.18 17.37
CA TRP A 175 9.94 1.31 16.59
C TRP A 175 10.17 0.02 17.40
N ILE A 176 9.72 -1.11 16.86
CA ILE A 176 9.79 -2.43 17.50
C ILE A 176 10.95 -3.27 16.96
N GLY A 177 11.99 -2.63 16.42
CA GLY A 177 13.13 -3.30 15.78
C GLY A 177 12.88 -3.78 14.36
N ARG A 178 11.63 -3.80 13.88
CA ARG A 178 11.21 -4.26 12.55
C ARG A 178 10.19 -3.31 11.93
N SER A 179 10.14 -3.28 10.60
CA SER A 179 9.09 -2.55 9.89
C SER A 179 7.71 -3.11 10.25
N LEU A 180 6.77 -2.22 10.56
CA LEU A 180 5.37 -2.59 10.73
C LEU A 180 4.47 -1.50 10.15
N ARG A 181 3.54 -1.94 9.29
CA ARG A 181 2.48 -1.12 8.74
C ARG A 181 1.16 -1.45 9.44
N VAL A 182 0.42 -0.40 9.80
CA VAL A 182 -0.98 -0.50 10.22
C VAL A 182 -1.84 0.21 9.19
N LEU A 183 -2.69 -0.55 8.51
CA LEU A 183 -3.66 -0.04 7.55
C LEU A 183 -4.99 0.18 8.24
N PHE A 184 -5.56 1.38 8.09
CA PHE A 184 -6.94 1.63 8.47
C PHE A 184 -7.88 1.17 7.34
N VAL A 185 -8.68 0.15 7.62
CA VAL A 185 -9.75 -0.34 6.74
C VAL A 185 -11.06 0.23 7.25
N ASN A 186 -11.50 1.34 6.66
CA ASN A 186 -12.79 1.93 7.00
C ASN A 186 -13.92 0.99 6.55
N HIS A 187 -14.62 0.39 7.52
CA HIS A 187 -15.63 -0.62 7.27
C HIS A 187 -16.72 -0.10 6.32
N ALA A 188 -17.24 1.10 6.58
CA ALA A 188 -18.31 1.72 5.80
C ALA A 188 -17.90 2.20 4.38
N ARG A 189 -16.61 2.34 4.09
CA ARG A 189 -16.13 2.89 2.81
C ARG A 189 -15.72 1.85 1.77
N GLY A 190 -15.51 0.60 2.17
CA GLY A 190 -15.17 -0.49 1.26
C GLY A 190 -13.67 -0.66 1.00
N VAL A 191 -13.34 -1.63 0.15
CA VAL A 191 -11.96 -2.10 -0.06
C VAL A 191 -11.17 -1.24 -1.04
N GLY A 192 -11.84 -0.53 -1.96
CA GLY A 192 -11.19 0.41 -2.87
C GLY A 192 -10.58 1.61 -2.15
N CYS A 193 -11.20 2.10 -1.08
CA CYS A 193 -10.67 3.16 -0.22
C CYS A 193 -9.49 2.65 0.62
N ALA A 194 -9.49 1.38 1.03
CA ALA A 194 -8.31 0.76 1.65
C ALA A 194 -7.16 0.61 0.64
N MET A 195 -7.46 0.30 -0.62
CA MET A 195 -6.46 0.30 -1.70
C MET A 195 -5.89 1.69 -1.96
N GLU A 196 -6.73 2.72 -1.97
CA GLU A 196 -6.29 4.11 -2.05
C GLU A 196 -5.35 4.49 -0.89
N SER A 197 -5.72 4.14 0.35
CA SER A 197 -4.89 4.36 1.56
C SER A 197 -3.51 3.70 1.42
N LEU A 198 -3.46 2.47 0.89
CA LEU A 198 -2.19 1.81 0.60
C LEU A 198 -1.43 2.48 -0.56
N GLY A 199 -2.12 3.03 -1.55
CA GLY A 199 -1.52 3.82 -2.62
C GLY A 199 -0.79 5.05 -2.08
N HIS A 200 -1.38 5.74 -1.10
CA HIS A 200 -0.69 6.80 -0.39
C HIS A 200 0.54 6.33 0.40
N SER A 201 0.48 5.16 1.04
CA SER A 201 1.65 4.57 1.70
C SER A 201 2.80 4.32 0.72
N LEU A 202 2.52 3.89 -0.51
CA LEU A 202 3.54 3.74 -1.57
C LEU A 202 4.19 5.09 -1.93
N GLU A 203 3.37 6.14 -2.11
CA GLU A 203 3.88 7.49 -2.38
C GLU A 203 4.71 8.04 -1.22
N ARG A 204 4.29 7.75 0.03
CA ARG A 204 5.03 8.18 1.20
C ARG A 204 6.35 7.44 1.34
N MET A 205 6.40 6.14 1.08
CA MET A 205 7.64 5.36 1.03
C MET A 205 8.63 5.93 0.00
N ALA A 206 8.12 6.50 -1.09
CA ALA A 206 8.93 7.18 -2.11
C ALA A 206 9.37 8.60 -1.74
N THR A 207 9.01 9.12 -0.56
CA THR A 207 9.34 10.50 -0.14
C THR A 207 9.90 10.59 1.28
N CYS A 208 9.92 9.49 2.04
CA CYS A 208 10.42 9.46 3.41
C CYS A 208 11.92 9.10 3.53
N GLY A 209 12.57 8.70 2.43
CA GLY A 209 14.00 8.34 2.40
C GLY A 209 14.33 6.96 2.99
N ALA A 210 13.35 6.13 3.33
CA ALA A 210 13.59 4.81 3.92
C ALA A 210 14.27 3.83 2.94
N ILE A 211 13.93 3.91 1.64
CA ILE A 211 14.49 3.03 0.61
C ILE A 211 14.86 3.88 -0.62
N PRO A 212 16.09 4.43 -0.68
CA PRO A 212 16.51 5.34 -1.75
C PRO A 212 16.38 4.75 -3.17
N TYR A 213 16.59 3.44 -3.34
CA TYR A 213 16.38 2.76 -4.62
C TYR A 213 14.93 2.89 -5.08
N TYR A 214 13.97 2.58 -4.19
CA TYR A 214 12.54 2.67 -4.50
C TYR A 214 12.13 4.12 -4.75
N GLU A 215 12.54 5.04 -3.88
CA GLU A 215 12.26 6.47 -4.01
C GLU A 215 12.66 7.01 -5.39
N ARG A 216 13.89 6.71 -5.84
CA ARG A 216 14.40 7.21 -7.13
C ARG A 216 13.46 6.90 -8.28
N TYR A 217 12.93 5.69 -8.32
CA TYR A 217 12.18 5.19 -9.46
C TYR A 217 10.67 5.39 -9.31
N PHE A 218 10.13 5.24 -8.11
CA PHE A 218 8.71 5.45 -7.87
C PHE A 218 8.31 6.92 -8.07
N ARG A 219 9.15 7.89 -7.69
CA ARG A 219 8.83 9.32 -7.90
C ARG A 219 8.72 9.70 -9.37
N ASP A 220 9.52 9.07 -10.23
CA ASP A 220 9.47 9.21 -11.68
C ASP A 220 8.18 8.57 -12.23
N TYR A 221 7.93 7.30 -11.89
CA TYR A 221 6.71 6.58 -12.25
C TYR A 221 5.45 7.33 -11.82
N ALA A 222 5.38 7.73 -10.56
CA ALA A 222 4.20 8.36 -9.95
C ALA A 222 4.11 9.88 -10.19
N MET A 223 5.07 10.44 -10.95
CA MET A 223 5.11 11.86 -11.31
C MET A 223 5.07 12.83 -10.12
N LEU A 224 5.56 12.41 -8.95
CA LEU A 224 5.47 13.17 -7.69
C LEU A 224 6.23 14.51 -7.76
N HIS A 225 7.18 14.66 -8.69
CA HIS A 225 7.91 15.90 -8.93
C HIS A 225 7.05 17.04 -9.52
N LEU A 226 5.92 16.72 -10.16
CA LEU A 226 5.09 17.73 -10.83
C LEU A 226 4.10 18.41 -9.90
N TYR A 227 3.73 17.76 -8.80
CA TYR A 227 2.74 18.28 -7.84
C TYR A 227 3.32 19.26 -6.81
N GLY A 228 4.63 19.13 -6.48
CA GLY A 228 5.31 20.04 -5.55
C GLY A 228 5.61 21.44 -6.11
N ARG A 229 5.51 21.64 -7.43
CA ARG A 229 5.73 22.96 -8.05
C ARG A 229 4.38 23.66 -8.22
N LYS A 230 4.04 24.55 -7.28
CA LYS A 230 2.92 25.53 -7.34
C LYS A 230 2.47 25.80 -8.77
N ARG A 231 1.42 25.11 -9.25
CA ARG A 231 0.68 25.34 -10.51
C ARG A 231 1.45 26.14 -11.57
N VAL A 232 2.69 25.75 -11.88
CA VAL A 232 3.38 26.36 -13.01
C VAL A 232 2.65 25.80 -14.20
N ARG A 233 2.00 26.68 -14.97
CA ARG A 233 1.37 26.35 -16.26
C ARG A 233 2.39 25.61 -17.12
N HIS A 234 2.52 24.30 -16.96
CA HIS A 234 3.28 23.43 -17.83
C HIS A 234 2.44 23.25 -19.09
N ARG A 235 2.45 24.31 -19.91
CA ARG A 235 2.03 24.32 -21.31
C ARG A 235 3.00 23.53 -22.21
N ARG A 236 3.96 22.80 -21.63
CA ARG A 236 4.79 21.86 -22.39
C ARG A 236 4.13 20.49 -22.30
N ARG A 237 3.98 19.85 -23.45
CA ARG A 237 3.47 18.49 -23.66
C ARG A 237 4.33 17.48 -22.89
N SER A 238 4.21 17.43 -21.56
CA SER A 238 4.79 16.34 -20.78
C SER A 238 3.97 15.09 -21.04
N VAL A 239 4.64 14.05 -21.52
CA VAL A 239 4.06 12.71 -21.57
C VAL A 239 3.93 12.23 -20.13
N SER A 240 2.73 11.76 -19.75
CA SER A 240 2.51 11.18 -18.43
C SER A 240 3.23 9.83 -18.32
N ALA A 241 3.80 9.54 -17.16
CA ALA A 241 4.11 8.16 -16.78
C ALA A 241 2.87 7.54 -16.12
N GLY A 242 2.99 7.02 -14.90
CA GLY A 242 1.93 6.33 -14.18
C GLY A 242 0.84 7.22 -13.60
N GLY A 243 1.08 8.52 -13.39
CA GLY A 243 0.21 9.33 -12.54
C GLY A 243 0.33 8.92 -11.06
N ASN A 244 -0.55 9.39 -10.19
CA ASN A 244 -0.48 9.12 -8.75
C ASN A 244 -1.79 8.49 -8.26
N VAL A 245 -1.92 8.23 -6.96
CA VAL A 245 -3.09 7.54 -6.37
C VAL A 245 -4.41 8.28 -6.63
N HIS A 246 -4.37 9.60 -6.78
CA HIS A 246 -5.50 10.51 -7.01
C HIS A 246 -5.69 10.91 -8.48
N PHE A 247 -4.61 10.88 -9.26
CA PHE A 247 -4.55 11.40 -10.63
C PHE A 247 -4.02 10.34 -11.58
N MET A 248 -4.92 9.63 -12.26
CA MET A 248 -4.56 8.85 -13.43
C MET A 248 -4.08 9.76 -14.59
N PRO A 249 -3.37 9.23 -15.61
CA PRO A 249 -2.73 10.05 -16.64
C PRO A 249 -3.59 11.15 -17.26
N ASN A 250 -4.88 10.89 -17.50
CA ASN A 250 -5.82 11.85 -18.09
C ASN A 250 -6.76 12.53 -17.09
N GLY A 251 -6.53 12.37 -15.79
CA GLY A 251 -7.34 12.99 -14.74
C GLY A 251 -7.25 14.52 -14.79
N ARG A 252 -8.41 15.20 -14.88
CA ARG A 252 -8.49 16.68 -14.95
C ARG A 252 -8.56 17.33 -13.58
N PHE A 253 -9.04 16.58 -12.60
CA PHE A 253 -9.18 16.95 -11.21
C PHE A 253 -9.04 15.69 -10.36
N ASP A 254 -9.00 15.88 -9.05
CA ASP A 254 -8.86 14.82 -8.07
C ASP A 254 -10.01 13.78 -8.23
N TYR A 255 -9.68 12.50 -8.24
CA TYR A 255 -10.64 11.39 -8.43
C TYR A 255 -11.40 11.35 -9.77
N ASP A 256 -10.91 11.98 -10.85
CA ASP A 256 -11.59 12.03 -12.16
C ASP A 256 -11.54 10.69 -12.93
N LEU A 257 -12.07 9.60 -12.40
CA LEU A 257 -12.01 8.25 -12.99
C LEU A 257 -12.79 8.09 -14.32
N GLU A 258 -13.60 9.07 -14.70
CA GLU A 258 -14.49 9.04 -15.87
C GLU A 258 -13.97 9.90 -17.04
N GLY A 259 -12.77 10.46 -16.93
CA GLY A 259 -12.16 11.26 -17.99
C GLY A 259 -12.04 10.49 -19.31
N GLN A 260 -12.77 10.90 -20.35
CA GLN A 260 -12.75 10.22 -21.66
C GLN A 260 -11.68 10.76 -22.62
N GLY A 261 -11.09 11.92 -22.32
CA GLY A 261 -10.09 12.55 -23.18
C GLY A 261 -8.80 11.73 -23.19
N PRO A 262 -8.32 11.24 -24.35
CA PRO A 262 -7.06 10.54 -24.39
C PRO A 262 -5.89 11.49 -24.14
N VAL A 263 -4.88 11.02 -23.42
CA VAL A 263 -3.58 11.71 -23.27
C VAL A 263 -2.45 10.77 -23.62
N LEU A 264 -1.30 11.30 -24.06
CA LEU A 264 -0.13 10.47 -24.25
C LEU A 264 0.44 10.05 -22.88
N SER A 265 0.54 8.74 -22.66
CA SER A 265 1.10 8.14 -21.46
C SER A 265 2.09 7.02 -21.80
N THR A 266 3.12 6.84 -20.98
CA THR A 266 4.04 5.71 -21.00
C THR A 266 3.72 4.67 -19.93
N ILE A 267 2.64 4.80 -19.14
CA ILE A 267 2.34 3.91 -18.01
C ILE A 267 2.52 2.41 -18.32
N GLU A 268 2.06 1.96 -19.49
CA GLU A 268 2.10 0.54 -19.89
C GLU A 268 3.46 0.05 -20.41
N THR A 269 4.39 0.97 -20.69
CA THR A 269 5.73 0.66 -21.21
C THR A 269 6.82 1.39 -20.43
N TRP A 270 6.51 1.90 -19.24
CA TRP A 270 7.40 2.75 -18.47
C TRP A 270 8.71 2.04 -18.18
N ARG A 271 9.81 2.69 -18.58
CA ARG A 271 11.19 2.20 -18.54
C ARG A 271 11.46 0.87 -19.24
N GLN A 272 10.60 0.42 -20.14
CA GLN A 272 10.89 -0.73 -20.99
C GLN A 272 11.79 -0.31 -22.17
N ARG A 273 12.48 -1.27 -22.79
CA ARG A 273 13.41 -0.99 -23.90
C ARG A 273 12.73 -0.27 -25.08
N ASP A 274 11.46 -0.58 -25.30
CA ASP A 274 10.58 -0.04 -26.33
C ASP A 274 9.55 0.95 -25.75
N GLN A 275 9.89 1.64 -24.65
CA GLN A 275 9.02 2.65 -24.03
C GLN A 275 8.46 3.61 -25.09
N VAL A 276 7.13 3.66 -25.16
CA VAL A 276 6.40 4.46 -26.13
C VAL A 276 5.24 5.19 -25.46
N ALA A 277 5.10 6.47 -25.80
CA ALA A 277 3.97 7.27 -25.38
C ALA A 277 2.77 6.96 -26.29
N VAL A 278 1.73 6.34 -25.75
CA VAL A 278 0.51 5.99 -26.49
C VAL A 278 -0.69 6.76 -25.94
N PRO A 279 -1.73 7.03 -26.76
CA PRO A 279 -2.99 7.53 -26.26
C PRO A 279 -3.57 6.57 -25.20
N TRP A 280 -3.77 7.07 -23.99
CA TRP A 280 -4.32 6.33 -22.86
C TRP A 280 -5.68 6.88 -22.46
N THR A 281 -6.60 5.97 -22.13
CA THR A 281 -7.95 6.25 -21.60
C THR A 281 -8.26 5.30 -20.43
N PRO A 282 -9.32 5.53 -19.64
CA PRO A 282 -9.68 4.68 -18.50
C PRO A 282 -10.32 3.35 -18.89
N ALA A 283 -10.39 3.00 -20.18
CA ALA A 283 -11.01 1.76 -20.64
C ALA A 283 -10.47 0.49 -19.94
N PRO A 284 -9.16 0.35 -19.64
CA PRO A 284 -8.64 -0.80 -18.89
C PRO A 284 -9.20 -0.92 -17.46
N LEU A 285 -9.75 0.15 -16.88
CA LEU A 285 -10.28 0.13 -15.51
C LEU A 285 -11.63 -0.59 -15.42
N GLU A 286 -12.34 -0.76 -16.53
CA GLU A 286 -13.70 -1.29 -16.56
C GLU A 286 -13.81 -2.68 -15.93
N ARG A 287 -12.81 -3.53 -16.19
CA ARG A 287 -12.76 -4.89 -15.64
C ARG A 287 -12.62 -4.94 -14.11
N TYR A 288 -12.26 -3.83 -13.47
CA TYR A 288 -12.10 -3.73 -12.01
C TYR A 288 -13.26 -2.99 -11.36
N ARG A 289 -14.27 -2.54 -12.13
CA ARG A 289 -15.41 -1.77 -11.65
C ARG A 289 -16.12 -2.46 -10.49
N ASP A 290 -16.44 -3.75 -10.61
CA ASP A 290 -17.15 -4.48 -9.55
C ASP A 290 -16.22 -5.06 -8.48
N PHE A 291 -14.92 -5.09 -8.76
CA PHE A 291 -13.93 -5.74 -7.91
C PHE A 291 -13.38 -4.81 -6.81
N ALA A 292 -13.23 -3.52 -7.13
CA ALA A 292 -12.88 -2.46 -6.19
C ALA A 292 -13.66 -1.18 -6.57
N PRO A 293 -14.98 -1.16 -6.32
CA PRO A 293 -15.91 -0.18 -6.88
C PRO A 293 -15.81 1.21 -6.26
N ASP A 294 -15.36 1.28 -5.00
CA ASP A 294 -15.33 2.50 -4.22
C ASP A 294 -14.00 3.27 -4.35
N CYS A 295 -14.04 4.57 -4.05
CA CYS A 295 -12.87 5.46 -4.11
C CYS A 295 -12.08 5.34 -5.43
N MET A 296 -10.75 5.28 -5.37
CA MET A 296 -9.87 5.03 -6.51
C MET A 296 -9.61 3.54 -6.76
N GLY A 297 -10.38 2.62 -6.18
CA GLY A 297 -10.09 1.19 -6.15
C GLY A 297 -9.69 0.59 -7.50
N ARG A 298 -10.56 0.71 -8.52
CA ARG A 298 -10.27 0.23 -9.88
C ARG A 298 -9.02 0.85 -10.52
N TRP A 299 -8.75 2.13 -10.25
CA TRP A 299 -7.55 2.81 -10.71
C TRP A 299 -6.31 2.24 -10.02
N VAL A 300 -6.33 2.13 -8.69
CA VAL A 300 -5.19 1.67 -7.91
C VAL A 300 -4.83 0.22 -8.24
N VAL A 301 -5.81 -0.64 -8.53
CA VAL A 301 -5.54 -1.99 -9.04
C VAL A 301 -4.73 -1.92 -10.34
N TYR A 302 -5.23 -1.22 -11.35
CA TYR A 302 -4.54 -1.09 -12.65
C TYR A 302 -3.17 -0.38 -12.55
N TRP A 303 -3.09 0.69 -11.76
CA TRP A 303 -1.86 1.44 -11.51
C TRP A 303 -0.79 0.53 -10.92
N ARG A 304 -1.12 -0.23 -9.88
CA ARG A 304 -0.20 -1.19 -9.26
C ARG A 304 0.25 -2.30 -10.21
N GLN A 305 -0.59 -2.76 -11.13
CA GLN A 305 -0.18 -3.71 -12.16
C GLN A 305 0.84 -3.15 -13.16
N ASN A 306 0.99 -1.82 -13.23
CA ASN A 306 1.98 -1.14 -14.05
C ASN A 306 3.21 -0.66 -13.24
N MET A 307 3.36 -1.07 -11.98
CA MET A 307 4.59 -0.93 -11.20
C MET A 307 5.51 -2.14 -11.39
N PRO A 308 6.85 -2.01 -11.48
CA PRO A 308 7.78 -3.13 -11.62
C PRO A 308 7.47 -4.28 -10.64
N GLY A 309 6.83 -5.33 -11.15
CA GLY A 309 6.45 -6.52 -10.40
C GLY A 309 7.36 -7.72 -10.71
N LEU A 310 6.85 -8.92 -10.45
CA LEU A 310 7.52 -10.16 -10.86
C LEU A 310 7.67 -10.21 -12.39
N ASP A 311 8.86 -10.59 -12.86
CA ASP A 311 9.17 -10.73 -14.29
C ASP A 311 8.94 -9.45 -15.12
N ASN A 312 9.02 -8.28 -14.47
CA ASN A 312 8.89 -7.01 -15.16
C ASN A 312 10.02 -6.79 -16.19
N ALA A 313 9.72 -6.02 -17.23
CA ALA A 313 10.65 -5.66 -18.29
C ALA A 313 11.25 -4.24 -18.15
N ALA A 314 11.00 -3.57 -17.02
CA ALA A 314 11.49 -2.22 -16.79
C ALA A 314 13.00 -2.22 -16.50
N LEU A 315 13.69 -1.17 -16.93
CA LEU A 315 15.14 -1.03 -16.84
C LEU A 315 15.53 0.13 -15.92
N ASP A 316 16.53 -0.13 -15.09
CA ASP A 316 17.19 0.89 -14.28
C ASP A 316 18.06 1.81 -15.14
N ASP A 317 18.69 2.81 -14.53
CA ASP A 317 19.51 3.79 -15.28
C ASP A 317 20.81 3.20 -15.85
N ALA A 318 21.19 1.99 -15.44
CA ALA A 318 22.30 1.22 -16.00
C ALA A 318 21.84 0.21 -17.07
N GLY A 319 20.55 0.22 -17.43
CA GLY A 319 19.98 -0.70 -18.41
C GLY A 319 19.78 -2.13 -17.88
N ARG A 320 19.86 -2.34 -16.56
CA ARG A 320 19.62 -3.64 -15.92
C ARG A 320 18.14 -3.78 -15.57
N PRO A 321 17.59 -5.01 -15.48
CA PRO A 321 16.24 -5.22 -15.00
C PRO A 321 16.00 -4.55 -13.65
N MET A 322 14.87 -3.85 -13.52
CA MET A 322 14.47 -3.25 -12.26
C MET A 322 14.03 -4.32 -11.27
N LYS A 323 14.31 -4.06 -10.00
CA LYS A 323 13.83 -4.87 -8.88
C LYS A 323 12.30 -4.87 -8.83
N ASN A 324 11.74 -5.99 -8.41
CA ASN A 324 10.32 -6.10 -8.09
C ASN A 324 10.02 -5.18 -6.89
N TRP A 325 8.98 -4.35 -6.95
CA TRP A 325 8.72 -3.40 -5.87
C TRP A 325 7.93 -3.99 -4.71
N TRP A 326 7.28 -5.13 -4.90
CA TRP A 326 6.46 -5.73 -3.86
C TRP A 326 7.23 -6.18 -2.61
N PRO A 327 8.48 -6.72 -2.69
CA PRO A 327 9.28 -7.00 -1.50
C PRO A 327 9.59 -5.77 -0.63
N PHE A 328 9.69 -4.57 -1.20
CA PHE A 328 10.01 -3.36 -0.43
C PHE A 328 8.96 -3.01 0.62
N LEU A 329 7.73 -3.54 0.50
CA LEU A 329 6.69 -3.39 1.52
C LEU A 329 7.10 -4.04 2.85
N PHE A 330 7.94 -5.07 2.82
CA PHE A 330 8.34 -5.86 3.99
C PHE A 330 9.79 -5.66 4.40
N TYR A 331 10.48 -4.75 3.71
CA TYR A 331 11.81 -4.27 4.10
C TYR A 331 11.70 -3.48 5.39
#